data_AF-A0A4P5YQM2-F1
#
_entry.id   AF-A0A4P5YQM2-F1
#
_cell.length_a   1.000
_cell.length_b   1.000
_cell.length_c   1.000
_cell.angle_alpha   90.00
_cell.angle_beta   90.00
_cell.angle_gamma   90.00
#
_symmetry.space_group_name_H-M   'P 1'
#
loop_
_entity.id
_entity.type
_entity.pdbx_description
1 polymer ?
#
loop_
_entity_poly.entity_id
_entity_poly.type
_entity_poly.pdbx_seq_one_letter_code
_entity_poly.pdbx_strand_id
1 'polypeptide(L)'
;MVWFDYSSKKSGRPKFDTQGTPRIAVAAQMEELFGISHRTISYGKGDTPVWHSELVLHGRYGLRMFVPVKIHSPTNGVVAGNPVFLLDEITEVQTNFTTGVSHMGGHWKFGQKEWDQLYRAKGDFSVIGIVLRTNEPVKNVEAYIKERMR
;
A
#
# COMPACT_ATOMS: atom_id res chain seq x y z
N MET A 1 -9.55 -2.83 42.36
CA MET A 1 -9.87 -3.45 41.06
C MET A 1 -10.79 -2.49 40.34
N VAL A 2 -10.23 -1.63 39.48
CA VAL A 2 -10.95 -0.50 38.88
C VAL A 2 -11.23 -0.83 37.41
N TRP A 3 -12.52 -0.84 37.08
CA TRP A 3 -13.05 -0.90 35.72
C TRP A 3 -12.84 0.46 35.05
N PHE A 4 -12.36 0.46 33.81
CA PHE A 4 -12.48 1.64 32.94
C PHE A 4 -13.47 1.32 31.82
N ASP A 5 -14.65 1.91 31.94
CA ASP A 5 -15.60 2.13 30.86
C ASP A 5 -15.04 3.24 29.95
N TYR A 6 -14.88 2.94 28.66
CA TYR A 6 -14.50 3.93 27.65
C TYR A 6 -15.56 3.95 26.53
N SER A 7 -16.72 4.51 26.86
CA SER A 7 -17.70 4.95 25.88
C SER A 7 -17.15 6.16 25.10
N SER A 8 -16.62 5.91 23.89
CA SER A 8 -16.63 6.91 22.81
C SER A 8 -17.49 6.39 21.65
N LYS A 9 -18.75 6.85 21.60
CA LYS A 9 -19.60 6.69 20.42
C LYS A 9 -19.02 7.53 19.26
N LYS A 10 -18.23 6.87 18.42
CA LYS A 10 -18.04 7.01 16.95
C LYS A 10 -16.92 6.03 16.55
N SER A 11 -17.32 4.81 16.19
CA SER A 11 -16.48 3.69 15.72
C SER A 11 -15.06 3.62 16.30
N GLY A 12 -14.94 3.07 17.51
CA GLY A 12 -13.70 2.88 18.28
C GLY A 12 -12.70 1.88 17.67
N ARG A 13 -12.25 2.12 16.44
CA ARG A 13 -11.02 1.50 15.92
C ARG A 13 -9.85 2.42 16.29
N PRO A 14 -8.76 1.91 16.90
CA PRO A 14 -7.56 2.69 17.10
C PRO A 14 -7.14 3.30 15.76
N LYS A 15 -7.01 4.61 15.68
CA LYS A 15 -6.34 5.24 14.53
C LYS A 15 -4.85 5.06 14.80
N PHE A 16 -4.25 3.96 14.34
CA PHE A 16 -2.80 3.94 14.15
C PHE A 16 -2.52 4.97 13.06
N ASP A 17 -2.04 6.13 13.49
CA ASP A 17 -2.09 7.35 12.72
C ASP A 17 -1.15 7.32 11.51
N THR A 18 -1.35 8.27 10.61
CA THR A 18 -0.49 8.50 9.45
C THR A 18 0.95 8.89 9.83
N GLN A 19 1.31 8.98 11.12
CA GLN A 19 2.69 9.11 11.60
C GLN A 19 3.34 7.75 11.91
N GLY A 20 2.66 6.63 11.68
CA GLY A 20 3.18 5.28 11.87
C GLY A 20 4.26 4.83 10.86
N THR A 21 4.43 5.54 9.74
CA THR A 21 5.36 5.13 8.66
C THR A 21 6.81 4.97 9.09
N PRO A 22 7.42 5.87 9.89
CA PRO A 22 8.78 5.69 10.40
C PRO A 22 8.95 4.40 11.21
N ARG A 23 7.86 3.77 11.67
CA ARG A 23 7.86 2.54 12.49
C ARG A 23 7.59 1.28 11.67
N ILE A 24 7.06 1.41 10.45
CA ILE A 24 6.89 0.30 9.50
C ILE A 24 8.02 0.43 8.48
N ALA A 25 9.17 -0.18 8.78
CA ALA A 25 10.39 -0.02 7.99
C ALA A 25 10.17 -0.24 6.48
N VAL A 26 9.38 -1.25 6.11
CA VAL A 26 9.03 -1.54 4.71
C VAL A 26 8.23 -0.41 4.04
N ALA A 27 7.33 0.26 4.78
CA ALA A 27 6.60 1.42 4.28
C ALA A 27 7.53 2.63 4.13
N ALA A 28 8.44 2.85 5.09
CA ALA A 28 9.43 3.91 5.00
C ALA A 28 10.36 3.72 3.78
N GLN A 29 10.81 2.49 3.52
CA GLN A 29 11.60 2.15 2.34
C GLN A 29 10.85 2.44 1.03
N MET A 30 9.56 2.08 0.97
CA MET A 30 8.73 2.32 -0.21
C MET A 30 8.62 3.80 -0.51
N GLU A 31 8.51 4.63 0.52
CA GLU A 31 8.44 6.09 0.36
C GLU A 31 9.78 6.75 0.10
N GLU A 32 10.87 6.20 0.63
CA GLU A 32 12.23 6.62 0.28
C GLU A 32 12.47 6.42 -1.23
N LEU A 33 12.03 5.28 -1.79
CA LEU A 33 12.23 4.97 -3.20
C LEU A 33 11.32 5.77 -4.12
N PHE A 34 10.04 5.92 -3.75
CA PHE A 34 8.99 6.29 -4.71
C PHE A 34 8.13 7.49 -4.28
N GLY A 35 8.41 8.09 -3.12
CA GLY A 35 7.65 9.20 -2.57
C GLY A 35 6.46 8.77 -1.72
N ILE A 36 5.71 9.75 -1.21
CA ILE A 36 4.66 9.52 -0.19
C ILE A 36 3.55 8.59 -0.73
N SER A 37 3.29 7.52 0.01
CA SER A 37 2.23 6.55 -0.31
C SER A 37 0.89 6.95 0.33
N HIS A 38 -0.22 6.54 -0.29
CA HIS A 38 -1.51 6.50 0.39
C HIS A 38 -1.51 5.35 1.40
N ARG A 39 -2.02 5.60 2.62
CA ARG A 39 -1.86 4.67 3.76
C ARG A 39 -3.21 4.37 4.39
N THR A 40 -3.51 3.10 4.57
CA THR A 40 -4.70 2.65 5.31
C THR A 40 -4.39 1.46 6.20
N ILE A 41 -5.30 1.15 7.12
CA ILE A 41 -5.21 -0.04 7.97
C ILE A 41 -6.55 -0.74 7.94
N SER A 42 -6.53 -2.01 7.58
CA SER A 42 -7.71 -2.86 7.64
C SER A 42 -7.77 -3.61 8.97
N TYR A 43 -8.93 -3.56 9.61
CA TYR A 43 -9.25 -4.31 10.83
C TYR A 43 -10.33 -5.34 10.51
N GLY A 44 -9.91 -6.59 10.27
CA GLY A 44 -10.83 -7.74 10.17
C GLY A 44 -11.29 -8.20 11.55
N LYS A 45 -12.50 -8.73 11.66
CA LYS A 45 -13.03 -9.20 12.95
C LYS A 45 -12.30 -10.50 13.35
N GLY A 46 -11.36 -10.40 14.29
CA GLY A 46 -10.53 -11.53 14.74
C GLY A 46 -9.23 -11.71 13.96
N ASP A 47 -8.99 -10.88 12.94
CA ASP A 47 -7.77 -10.93 12.13
C ASP A 47 -6.68 -10.00 12.68
N THR A 48 -5.43 -10.33 12.38
CA THR A 48 -4.30 -9.41 12.61
C THR A 48 -4.50 -8.16 11.74
N PRO A 49 -4.45 -6.95 12.31
CA PRO A 49 -4.52 -5.72 11.51
C PRO A 49 -3.46 -5.72 10.41
N VAL A 50 -3.82 -5.19 9.24
CA VAL A 50 -2.90 -5.11 8.10
C VAL A 50 -2.73 -3.65 7.72
N TRP A 51 -1.46 -3.22 7.66
CA TRP A 51 -1.08 -1.93 7.10
C TRP A 51 -1.01 -2.04 5.58
N HIS A 52 -1.57 -1.03 4.91
CA HIS A 52 -1.58 -0.91 3.45
C HIS A 52 -0.83 0.36 3.06
N SER A 53 0.08 0.25 2.11
CA SER A 53 0.66 1.39 1.39
C SER A 53 0.41 1.25 -0.10
N GLU A 54 -0.04 2.31 -0.76
CA GLU A 54 -0.32 2.30 -2.19
C GLU A 54 0.24 3.54 -2.88
N LEU A 55 0.78 3.39 -4.09
CA LEU A 55 1.27 4.49 -4.92
C LEU A 55 1.16 4.18 -6.41
N VAL A 56 1.34 5.21 -7.23
CA VAL A 56 1.38 5.12 -8.69
C VAL A 56 2.82 5.29 -9.17
N LEU A 57 3.31 4.34 -9.97
CA LEU A 57 4.61 4.42 -10.63
C LEU A 57 4.41 4.73 -12.11
N HIS A 58 5.19 5.69 -12.61
CA HIS A 58 5.32 6.01 -14.05
C HIS A 58 3.98 6.26 -14.78
N GLY A 59 2.95 6.71 -14.06
CA GLY A 59 1.61 6.94 -14.62
C GLY A 59 0.95 5.70 -15.23
N ARG A 60 1.39 4.49 -14.84
CA ARG A 60 0.97 3.22 -15.45
C ARG A 60 0.78 2.11 -14.44
N TYR A 61 1.58 2.06 -13.38
CA TYR A 61 1.58 0.93 -12.46
C TYR A 61 1.02 1.31 -11.09
N GLY A 62 0.13 0.48 -10.54
CA GLY A 62 -0.27 0.57 -9.15
C GLY A 62 0.59 -0.36 -8.31
N LEU A 63 1.39 0.18 -7.38
CA LEU A 63 2.14 -0.61 -6.41
C LEU A 63 1.41 -0.58 -5.07
N ARG A 64 1.08 -1.77 -4.55
CA ARG A 64 0.46 -1.98 -3.24
C ARG A 64 1.37 -2.82 -2.36
N MET A 65 1.48 -2.44 -1.09
CA MET A 65 2.15 -3.19 -0.04
C MET A 65 1.16 -3.47 1.07
N PHE A 66 1.17 -4.71 1.55
CA PHE A 66 0.36 -5.21 2.65
C PHE A 66 1.30 -5.80 3.69
N VAL A 67 1.26 -5.33 4.94
CA VAL A 67 2.07 -5.91 6.01
C VAL A 67 1.24 -6.12 7.27
N PRO A 68 1.20 -7.34 7.83
CA PRO A 68 0.56 -7.57 9.12
C PRO A 68 1.24 -6.74 10.21
N VAL A 69 0.46 -6.08 11.05
CA VAL A 69 0.95 -5.25 12.16
C VAL A 69 0.24 -5.61 13.46
N LYS A 70 0.98 -5.54 14.56
CA LYS A 70 0.42 -5.53 15.92
C LYS A 70 0.34 -4.10 16.38
N ILE A 71 -0.86 -3.64 16.71
CA ILE A 71 -1.10 -2.28 17.19
C ILE A 71 -1.23 -2.34 18.71
N HIS A 72 -0.29 -1.74 19.41
CA HIS A 72 -0.27 -1.67 20.87
C HIS A 72 -0.99 -0.41 21.39
N SER A 73 -0.93 0.68 20.62
CA SER A 73 -1.63 1.93 20.92
C SER A 73 -1.88 2.72 19.63
N PRO A 74 -2.66 3.83 19.65
CA PRO A 74 -2.88 4.68 18.48
C PRO A 74 -1.60 5.23 17.84
N THR A 75 -0.47 5.27 18.57
CA THR A 75 0.81 5.76 18.05
C THR A 75 1.89 4.69 18.07
N ASN A 76 1.57 3.47 18.48
CA ASN A 76 2.54 2.40 18.66
C ASN A 76 2.08 1.09 18.05
N GLY A 77 2.91 0.54 17.18
CA GLY A 77 2.69 -0.75 16.54
C GLY A 77 3.98 -1.27 15.94
N VAL A 78 4.00 -2.56 15.66
CA VAL A 78 5.16 -3.28 15.11
C VAL A 78 4.73 -4.16 13.95
N VAL A 79 5.64 -4.40 13.02
CA VAL A 79 5.47 -5.44 11.99
C VAL A 79 5.31 -6.80 12.68
N ALA A 80 4.31 -7.56 12.25
CA ALA A 80 3.91 -8.83 12.85
C ALA A 80 3.98 -10.01 11.86
N GLY A 81 4.39 -9.77 10.62
CA GLY A 81 4.54 -10.77 9.58
C GLY A 81 5.26 -10.20 8.38
N ASN A 82 5.48 -11.04 7.36
CA ASN A 82 6.14 -10.62 6.14
C ASN A 82 5.22 -9.74 5.28
N PRO A 83 5.73 -8.69 4.65
CA PRO A 83 4.99 -7.92 3.67
C PRO A 83 4.75 -8.74 2.41
N VAL A 84 3.63 -8.41 1.76
CA VAL A 84 3.27 -8.86 0.41
C VAL A 84 3.12 -7.61 -0.45
N PHE A 85 3.63 -7.68 -1.66
CA PHE A 85 3.51 -6.61 -2.64
C PHE A 85 2.72 -7.09 -3.84
N LEU A 86 1.88 -6.21 -4.37
CA LEU A 86 1.19 -6.38 -5.64
C LEU A 86 1.54 -5.21 -6.54
N LEU A 87 1.98 -5.52 -7.75
CA LEU A 87 2.17 -4.54 -8.82
C LEU A 87 1.21 -4.87 -9.94
N ASP A 88 0.38 -3.91 -10.32
CA ASP A 88 -0.55 -4.02 -11.43
C ASP A 88 -0.15 -3.04 -12.53
N GLU A 89 0.01 -3.52 -13.76
CA GLU A 89 0.08 -2.64 -14.93
C GLU A 89 -1.33 -2.28 -15.39
N ILE A 90 -1.62 -0.98 -15.47
CA ILE A 90 -2.82 -0.48 -16.09
C ILE A 90 -2.50 -0.16 -17.55
N THR A 91 -3.18 -0.83 -18.47
CA THR A 91 -2.97 -0.65 -19.91
C THR A 91 -3.94 0.35 -20.52
N GLU A 92 -5.10 0.52 -19.90
CA GLU A 92 -6.14 1.46 -20.34
C GLU A 92 -7.05 1.82 -19.15
N VAL A 93 -7.53 3.06 -19.13
CA VAL A 93 -8.60 3.52 -18.23
C VAL A 93 -9.75 4.06 -19.07
N GLN A 94 -10.90 3.40 -18.98
CA GLN A 94 -12.15 3.87 -19.59
C GLN A 94 -12.98 4.61 -18.55
N THR A 95 -13.26 5.88 -18.81
CA THR A 95 -14.02 6.76 -17.90
C THR A 95 -15.48 6.93 -18.34
N ASN A 96 -16.02 5.91 -19.01
CA ASN A 96 -17.31 5.99 -19.71
C ASN A 96 -18.51 5.85 -18.76
N PHE A 97 -18.26 5.59 -17.47
CA PHE A 97 -19.27 5.35 -16.43
C PHE A 97 -18.88 6.08 -15.13
N THR A 98 -19.84 6.20 -14.20
CA THR A 98 -19.68 6.73 -12.84
C THR A 98 -18.61 6.03 -12.00
N THR A 99 -18.02 4.95 -12.52
CA THR A 99 -16.82 4.28 -12.00
C THR A 99 -15.90 3.97 -13.18
N GLY A 100 -14.64 4.39 -13.10
CA GLY A 100 -13.65 4.04 -14.12
C GLY A 100 -13.42 2.52 -14.17
N VAL A 101 -13.29 1.96 -15.37
CA VAL A 101 -12.84 0.57 -15.57
C VAL A 101 -11.40 0.62 -16.06
N SER A 102 -10.52 -0.17 -15.45
CA SER A 102 -9.15 -0.35 -15.93
C SER A 102 -8.97 -1.71 -16.58
N HIS A 103 -8.19 -1.75 -17.65
CA HIS A 103 -7.67 -2.99 -18.21
C HIS A 103 -6.29 -3.25 -17.62
N MET A 104 -6.04 -4.50 -17.21
CA MET A 104 -4.77 -4.90 -16.61
C MET A 104 -3.94 -5.68 -17.62
N GLY A 105 -2.66 -5.30 -17.76
CA GLY A 105 -1.71 -5.99 -18.62
C GLY A 105 -0.97 -7.09 -17.87
N GLY A 106 -0.14 -6.68 -16.92
CA GLY A 106 0.60 -7.55 -16.02
C GLY A 106 0.16 -7.42 -14.57
N HIS A 107 0.23 -8.55 -13.85
CA HIS A 107 -0.02 -8.65 -12.42
C HIS A 107 1.14 -9.42 -11.78
N TRP A 108 1.85 -8.76 -10.86
CA TRP A 108 2.98 -9.37 -10.16
C TRP A 108 2.73 -9.35 -8.67
N LYS A 109 3.06 -10.48 -8.03
CA LYS A 109 3.04 -10.64 -6.58
C LYS A 109 4.42 -11.06 -6.11
N PHE A 110 4.96 -10.37 -5.11
CA PHE A 110 6.27 -10.68 -4.55
C PHE A 110 6.32 -10.39 -3.05
N GLY A 111 7.33 -10.93 -2.36
CA GLY A 111 7.44 -10.86 -0.90
C GLY A 111 8.67 -10.07 -0.44
N GLN A 112 8.98 -10.20 0.86
CA GLN A 112 10.12 -9.53 1.50
C GLN A 112 11.45 -9.76 0.76
N LYS A 113 11.71 -11.00 0.29
CA LYS A 113 12.98 -11.35 -0.35
C LYS A 113 13.22 -10.57 -1.65
N GLU A 114 12.18 -10.43 -2.48
CA GLU A 114 12.23 -9.66 -3.71
C GLU A 114 12.29 -8.16 -3.42
N TRP A 115 11.53 -7.72 -2.41
CA TRP A 115 11.58 -6.33 -1.95
C TRP A 115 12.96 -5.90 -1.47
N ASP A 116 13.67 -6.75 -0.70
CA ASP A 116 15.03 -6.45 -0.24
C ASP A 116 16.00 -6.27 -1.40
N GLN A 117 15.84 -7.05 -2.47
CA GLN A 117 16.63 -6.90 -3.70
C GLN A 117 16.30 -5.58 -4.40
N LEU A 118 15.01 -5.28 -4.56
CA LEU A 118 14.54 -4.03 -5.16
C LEU A 118 15.03 -2.80 -4.40
N TYR A 119 14.96 -2.81 -3.06
CA TYR A 119 15.41 -1.71 -2.23
C TYR A 119 16.91 -1.47 -2.34
N ARG A 120 17.72 -2.54 -2.34
CA ARG A 120 19.17 -2.44 -2.59
C ARG A 120 19.48 -1.91 -3.99
N ALA A 121 18.67 -2.29 -4.97
CA ALA A 121 18.77 -1.84 -6.35
C ALA A 121 18.10 -0.47 -6.61
N LYS A 122 17.76 0.29 -5.55
CA LYS A 122 17.18 1.64 -5.64
C LYS A 122 15.91 1.70 -6.49
N GLY A 123 15.06 0.68 -6.37
CA GLY A 123 13.78 0.62 -7.06
C GLY A 123 13.84 0.02 -8.47
N ASP A 124 14.97 -0.55 -8.90
CA ASP A 124 15.07 -1.25 -10.17
C ASP A 124 14.33 -2.60 -10.11
N PHE A 125 13.17 -2.67 -10.76
CA PHE A 125 12.33 -3.87 -10.84
C PHE A 125 12.91 -4.99 -11.71
N SER A 126 13.90 -4.69 -12.57
CA SER A 126 14.51 -5.70 -13.44
C SER A 126 15.27 -6.76 -12.64
N VAL A 127 15.77 -6.43 -11.44
CA VAL A 127 16.48 -7.35 -10.55
C VAL A 127 15.59 -8.48 -10.01
N ILE A 128 14.27 -8.30 -10.07
CA ILE A 128 13.27 -9.32 -9.74
C ILE A 128 12.52 -9.83 -10.97
N GLY A 129 13.07 -9.59 -12.17
CA GLY A 129 12.55 -10.07 -13.44
C GLY A 129 11.35 -9.28 -13.99
N ILE A 130 11.09 -8.08 -13.49
CA ILE A 130 9.96 -7.25 -13.92
C ILE A 130 10.49 -6.05 -14.71
N VAL A 131 10.13 -5.97 -15.99
CA VAL A 131 10.51 -4.85 -16.86
C VAL A 131 9.37 -3.84 -16.93
N LEU A 132 9.60 -2.65 -16.38
CA LEU A 132 8.60 -1.57 -16.38
C LEU A 132 8.73 -0.67 -17.62
N ARG A 133 7.59 -0.28 -18.18
CA ARG A 133 7.48 0.76 -19.20
C ARG A 133 7.37 2.11 -18.53
N THR A 134 8.49 2.81 -18.40
CA THR A 134 8.57 4.06 -17.62
C THR A 134 8.16 5.31 -18.40
N ASN A 135 8.16 5.25 -19.74
CA ASN A 135 7.96 6.41 -20.62
C ASN A 135 6.64 6.37 -21.39
N GLU A 136 5.71 5.49 -20.99
CA GLU A 136 4.41 5.29 -21.64
C GLU A 136 3.28 5.45 -20.62
N PRO A 137 3.04 6.63 -20.03
CA PRO A 137 1.95 6.80 -19.07
C PRO A 137 0.59 6.52 -19.74
N VAL A 138 -0.35 5.97 -18.98
CA VAL A 138 -1.71 5.74 -19.45
C VAL A 138 -2.61 6.88 -19.00
N LYS A 139 -3.38 7.42 -19.95
CA LYS A 139 -4.29 8.54 -19.70
C LYS A 139 -5.28 8.19 -18.58
N ASN A 140 -5.56 9.15 -17.70
CA ASN A 140 -6.51 9.04 -16.58
C ASN A 140 -6.13 8.06 -15.45
N VAL A 141 -4.96 7.42 -15.47
CA VAL A 141 -4.54 6.49 -14.41
C VAL A 141 -4.48 7.13 -13.03
N GLU A 142 -3.88 8.31 -12.90
CA GLU A 142 -3.78 8.95 -11.58
C GLU A 142 -5.15 9.27 -10.99
N ALA A 143 -6.10 9.74 -11.82
CA ALA A 143 -7.46 10.04 -11.37
C ALA A 143 -8.19 8.76 -10.95
N TYR A 144 -8.08 7.70 -11.76
CA TYR A 144 -8.66 6.39 -11.47
C TYR A 144 -8.12 5.79 -10.17
N ILE A 145 -6.80 5.81 -9.98
CA ILE A 145 -6.19 5.28 -8.76
C ILE A 145 -6.54 6.14 -7.54
N LYS A 146 -6.52 7.48 -7.66
CA LYS A 146 -6.97 8.36 -6.57
C LYS A 146 -8.40 8.10 -6.15
N GLU A 147 -9.29 7.77 -7.08
CA GLU A 147 -10.67 7.40 -6.79
C GLU A 147 -10.75 6.04 -6.09
N ARG A 148 -9.92 5.07 -6.49
CA ARG A 148 -9.80 3.76 -5.82
C ARG A 148 -9.25 3.85 -4.40
N MET A 149 -8.41 4.85 -4.12
CA MET A 149 -7.77 5.09 -2.82
C MET A 149 -8.61 5.95 -1.85
N ARG A 150 -9.83 6.37 -2.22
CA ARG A 150 -10.71 7.13 -1.31
C ARG A 150 -11.35 6.23 -0.25
#